data_AF-A0A7D6H529-F1
#
_entry.id   AF-A0A7D6H529-F1
#
_cell.length_a   1.000
_cell.length_b   1.000
_cell.length_c   1.000
_cell.angle_alpha   90.00
_cell.angle_beta   90.00
_cell.angle_gamma   90.00
#
_symmetry.space_group_name_H-M   'P 1'
#
loop_
_entity.id
_entity.type
_entity.pdbx_description
1 polymer ?
#
loop_
_entity_poly.entity_id
_entity_poly.type
_entity_poly.pdbx_seq_one_letter_code
_entity_poly.pdbx_strand_id
1 'polypeptide(L)'
;MAFTDRIPLMESGATGRNIVVAILYFVLLPFVVIALPFYLLFAIGTNRNGLGDTVANSPLGALPGVGGGGWSAGIVVFAIVIIALGVVGAAVPDTEDPGDAGAEPEVDGTDEDPAAGDGGGGDGGDGSNSGDGSGTANDGSGDNDPDDGGGETDGSSGGTDDSSDGGDNTDGTSDGGDTSEPDNSEPAEFQSIREVDDRYDYETEMLEGSGQTVTDEFSVAGGPTVFIFEHNGESNFIVELINAETGEVETIPVNEIGTTDGAVAVPLGPGDYYFDVDADGSWSVEVAEPLAPPEAVVDTPAEVSGEGMDVVGPIETDGRVTVSGEHNGEENFIVHLIDETAMDRYGQTLVFNEIGEFQGETSVRNDGGAWVAVDADGEWTLEFE
;
A
#
# COMPACT_ATOMS: atom_id res chain seq x y z
N MET A 1 19.67 20.33 -21.76
CA MET A 1 19.10 21.64 -21.35
C MET A 1 19.99 22.28 -20.31
N ALA A 2 20.24 23.58 -20.39
CA ALA A 2 21.00 24.27 -19.37
C ALA A 2 20.11 24.47 -18.13
N PHE A 3 20.71 24.46 -16.93
CA PHE A 3 19.99 24.68 -15.66
C PHE A 3 19.18 25.99 -15.66
N THR A 4 19.61 26.98 -16.43
CA THR A 4 18.91 28.26 -16.63
C THR A 4 17.56 28.13 -17.32
N ASP A 5 17.32 27.05 -18.05
CA ASP A 5 16.11 26.85 -18.84
C ASP A 5 14.95 26.28 -17.99
N ARG A 6 15.25 25.76 -16.79
CA ARG A 6 14.26 25.16 -15.88
C ARG A 6 13.69 26.13 -14.85
N ILE A 7 14.32 27.29 -14.66
CA ILE A 7 13.92 28.25 -13.61
C ILE A 7 13.37 29.51 -14.29
N PRO A 8 12.07 29.81 -14.12
CA PRO A 8 11.48 31.01 -14.66
C PRO A 8 12.29 32.25 -14.26
N LEU A 9 12.55 33.16 -15.21
CA LEU A 9 13.24 34.45 -15.03
C LEU A 9 14.78 34.43 -14.97
N MET A 10 15.44 33.29 -15.22
CA MET A 10 16.90 33.32 -15.50
C MET A 10 17.17 33.80 -16.93
N GLU A 11 18.10 34.74 -17.13
CA GLU A 11 18.59 35.09 -18.48
C GLU A 11 20.05 34.63 -18.63
N SER A 12 20.42 34.19 -19.83
CA SER A 12 21.79 33.79 -20.13
C SER A 12 22.77 34.96 -19.95
N GLY A 13 23.84 34.75 -19.17
CA GLY A 13 24.93 35.72 -18.96
C GLY A 13 24.83 36.64 -17.74
N ALA A 14 23.71 36.66 -16.99
CA ALA A 14 23.55 37.51 -15.81
C ALA A 14 23.79 36.74 -14.49
N THR A 15 25.05 36.44 -14.15
CA THR A 15 25.42 35.58 -13.01
C THR A 15 24.86 36.06 -11.66
N GLY A 16 24.91 37.37 -11.36
CA GLY A 16 24.40 37.89 -10.08
C GLY A 16 22.88 37.78 -9.93
N ARG A 17 22.11 38.10 -10.98
CA ARG A 17 20.64 38.04 -10.94
C ARG A 17 20.14 36.60 -10.90
N ASN A 18 20.78 35.70 -11.66
CA ASN A 18 20.42 34.30 -11.68
C ASN A 18 20.67 33.62 -10.32
N ILE A 19 21.72 34.01 -9.59
CA ILE A 19 21.93 33.51 -8.22
C ILE A 19 20.79 33.96 -7.29
N VAL A 20 20.36 35.22 -7.36
CA VAL A 20 19.24 35.70 -6.53
C VAL A 20 17.93 34.99 -6.89
N VAL A 21 17.66 34.78 -8.18
CA VAL A 21 16.48 34.04 -8.64
C VAL A 21 16.54 32.58 -8.22
N ALA A 22 17.71 31.92 -8.30
CA ALA A 22 17.90 30.56 -7.82
C ALA A 22 17.64 30.46 -6.31
N ILE A 23 18.19 31.38 -5.51
CA ILE A 23 17.96 31.39 -4.06
C ILE A 23 16.49 31.62 -3.75
N LEU A 24 15.84 32.59 -4.39
CA LEU A 24 14.40 32.81 -4.20
C LEU A 24 13.58 31.58 -4.62
N TYR A 25 13.95 30.92 -5.70
CA TYR A 25 13.24 29.73 -6.16
C TYR A 25 13.47 28.55 -5.22
N PHE A 26 14.71 28.14 -4.95
CA PHE A 26 14.96 26.94 -4.15
C PHE A 26 14.76 27.13 -2.66
N VAL A 27 14.94 28.35 -2.13
CA VAL A 27 14.77 28.60 -0.70
C VAL A 27 13.37 29.09 -0.40
N LEU A 28 12.73 29.90 -1.25
CA LEU A 28 11.46 30.53 -0.89
C LEU A 28 10.25 29.74 -1.42
N LEU A 29 10.38 29.07 -2.56
CA LEU A 29 9.30 28.24 -3.13
C LEU A 29 8.85 27.11 -2.19
N PRO A 30 9.71 26.28 -1.57
CA PRO A 30 9.25 25.22 -0.68
C PRO A 30 8.51 25.79 0.53
N PHE A 31 8.93 26.95 1.08
CA PHE A 31 8.18 27.59 2.16
C PHE A 31 6.84 28.15 1.69
N VAL A 32 6.74 28.65 0.46
CA VAL A 32 5.47 29.13 -0.08
C VAL A 32 4.54 27.96 -0.40
N VAL A 33 5.04 26.88 -0.98
CA VAL A 33 4.22 25.72 -1.34
C VAL A 33 3.78 24.94 -0.11
N ILE A 34 4.69 24.75 0.86
CA ILE A 34 4.42 23.96 2.05
C ILE A 34 3.83 24.82 3.16
N ALA A 35 4.40 25.97 3.52
CA ALA A 35 3.96 26.69 4.73
C ALA A 35 2.77 27.63 4.50
N LEU A 36 2.55 28.15 3.29
CA LEU A 36 1.43 29.06 3.01
C LEU A 36 0.06 28.42 3.22
N PRO A 37 -0.23 27.19 2.75
CA PRO A 37 -1.53 26.55 2.98
C PRO A 37 -1.85 26.42 4.48
N PHE A 38 -0.91 25.93 5.29
CA PHE A 38 -1.11 25.78 6.74
C PHE A 38 -1.23 27.14 7.46
N TYR A 39 -0.46 28.14 7.03
CA TYR A 39 -0.60 29.49 7.57
C TYR A 39 -1.99 30.07 7.29
N LEU A 40 -2.52 29.90 6.07
CA LEU A 40 -3.86 30.35 5.71
C LEU A 40 -4.94 29.58 6.46
N LEU A 41 -4.83 28.25 6.57
CA LEU A 41 -5.72 27.42 7.38
C LEU A 41 -5.82 27.95 8.81
N PHE A 42 -4.66 28.15 9.46
CA PHE A 42 -4.59 28.66 10.83
C PHE A 42 -5.13 30.09 10.95
N ALA A 43 -4.72 31.00 10.06
CA ALA A 43 -5.11 32.41 10.10
C ALA A 43 -6.61 32.60 9.85
N ILE A 44 -7.22 31.81 8.96
CA ILE A 44 -8.67 31.82 8.69
C ILE A 44 -9.41 31.17 9.86
N GLY A 45 -8.94 30.00 10.33
CA GLY A 45 -9.55 29.25 11.42
C GLY A 45 -9.63 30.07 12.72
N THR A 46 -8.58 30.82 13.03
CA THR A 46 -8.50 31.69 14.22
C THR A 46 -9.00 33.11 13.98
N ASN A 47 -9.51 33.42 12.79
CA ASN A 47 -9.87 34.77 12.33
C ASN A 47 -8.80 35.84 12.62
N ARG A 48 -7.52 35.48 12.44
CA ARG A 48 -6.40 36.37 12.71
C ARG A 48 -6.47 37.58 11.79
N ASN A 49 -6.49 38.79 12.37
CA ASN A 49 -6.64 40.05 11.64
C ASN A 49 -7.94 40.17 10.80
N GLY A 50 -9.00 39.43 11.12
CA GLY A 50 -10.25 39.46 10.36
C GLY A 50 -10.19 38.70 9.03
N LEU A 51 -9.20 37.80 8.86
CA LEU A 51 -9.06 37.02 7.62
C LEU A 51 -10.24 36.09 7.38
N GLY A 52 -10.79 35.49 8.45
CA GLY A 52 -11.97 34.64 8.38
C GLY A 52 -13.20 35.41 7.91
N ASP A 53 -13.41 36.61 8.44
CA ASP A 53 -14.51 37.49 8.00
C ASP A 53 -14.31 37.95 6.56
N THR A 54 -13.07 38.22 6.17
CA THR A 54 -12.73 38.62 4.79
C THR A 54 -13.05 37.49 3.81
N VAL A 55 -12.70 36.25 4.14
CA VAL A 55 -12.98 35.06 3.32
C VAL A 55 -14.49 34.79 3.26
N ALA A 56 -15.19 34.86 4.39
CA ALA A 56 -16.64 34.67 4.45
C ALA A 56 -17.44 35.69 3.63
N ASN A 57 -16.91 36.91 3.48
CA ASN A 57 -17.53 37.97 2.66
C ASN A 57 -16.98 38.02 1.21
N SER A 58 -16.08 37.12 0.84
CA SER A 58 -15.55 37.01 -0.52
C SER A 58 -16.44 36.11 -1.39
N PRO A 59 -16.19 36.00 -2.72
CA PRO A 59 -16.85 35.01 -3.56
C PRO A 59 -16.71 33.56 -3.05
N LEU A 60 -15.64 33.25 -2.30
CA LEU A 60 -15.47 31.93 -1.68
C LEU A 60 -16.48 31.66 -0.57
N GLY A 61 -17.04 32.70 0.06
CA GLY A 61 -18.09 32.59 1.08
C GLY A 61 -19.39 31.95 0.59
N ALA A 62 -19.61 31.91 -0.73
CA ALA A 62 -20.73 31.21 -1.34
C ALA A 62 -20.54 29.68 -1.38
N LEU A 63 -19.32 29.18 -1.14
CA LEU A 63 -19.06 27.75 -1.07
C LEU A 63 -19.62 27.15 0.23
N PRO A 64 -20.20 25.94 0.18
CA PRO A 64 -20.64 25.22 1.37
C PRO A 64 -19.51 25.15 2.42
N GLY A 65 -19.83 25.51 3.67
CA GLY A 65 -18.87 25.48 4.78
C GLY A 65 -17.99 26.75 4.96
N VAL A 66 -18.01 27.70 4.01
CA VAL A 66 -17.16 28.91 4.07
C VAL A 66 -17.87 30.13 4.67
N GLY A 67 -19.19 30.26 4.44
CA GLY A 67 -19.95 31.46 4.81
C GLY A 67 -20.01 31.81 6.31
N GLY A 68 -19.63 30.89 7.19
CA GLY A 68 -19.56 31.11 8.64
C GLY A 68 -18.21 31.59 9.17
N GLY A 69 -17.17 31.63 8.32
CA GLY A 69 -15.78 31.79 8.78
C GLY A 69 -15.30 30.59 9.60
N GLY A 70 -14.29 30.80 10.44
CA GLY A 70 -13.77 29.77 11.35
C GLY A 70 -13.05 28.61 10.63
N TRP A 71 -12.90 27.48 11.32
CA TRP A 71 -12.10 26.36 10.86
C TRP A 71 -12.64 25.69 9.59
N SER A 72 -13.96 25.65 9.40
CA SER A 72 -14.56 25.10 8.18
C SER A 72 -14.20 25.93 6.95
N ALA A 73 -14.19 27.27 7.07
CA ALA A 73 -13.69 28.14 6.00
C ALA A 73 -12.18 27.95 5.75
N GLY A 74 -11.41 27.70 6.81
CA GLY A 74 -9.98 27.42 6.72
C GLY A 74 -9.67 26.16 5.91
N ILE A 75 -10.39 25.06 6.17
CA ILE A 75 -10.20 23.77 5.51
C ILE A 75 -10.52 23.86 4.01
N VAL A 76 -11.63 24.50 3.65
CA VAL A 76 -12.01 24.66 2.24
C VAL A 76 -10.98 25.51 1.49
N VAL A 77 -10.48 26.59 2.09
CA VAL A 77 -9.44 27.42 1.46
C VAL A 77 -8.12 26.67 1.35
N PHE A 78 -7.75 25.86 2.36
CA PHE A 78 -6.57 25.00 2.31
C PHE A 78 -6.63 24.04 1.11
N ALA A 79 -7.74 23.33 0.93
CA ALA A 79 -7.93 22.40 -0.19
C ALA A 79 -7.82 23.12 -1.55
N ILE A 80 -8.45 24.28 -1.69
CA ILE A 80 -8.37 25.09 -2.94
C ILE A 80 -6.93 25.51 -3.25
N VAL A 81 -6.16 25.92 -2.23
CA VAL A 81 -4.77 26.35 -2.42
C VAL A 81 -3.88 25.16 -2.82
N ILE A 82 -4.05 23.99 -2.21
CA ILE A 82 -3.31 22.77 -2.57
C ILE A 82 -3.61 22.37 -4.03
N ILE A 83 -4.89 22.36 -4.41
CA ILE A 83 -5.30 22.03 -5.79
C ILE A 83 -4.72 23.05 -6.78
N ALA A 84 -4.80 24.35 -6.48
CA ALA A 84 -4.25 25.39 -7.34
C ALA A 84 -2.71 25.28 -7.50
N LEU A 85 -2.00 24.92 -6.44
CA LEU A 85 -0.56 24.68 -6.47
C LEU A 85 -0.20 23.41 -7.26
N GLY A 86 -0.99 22.33 -7.13
CA GLY A 86 -0.80 21.09 -7.88
C GLY A 86 -1.02 21.26 -9.39
N VAL A 87 -2.05 22.02 -9.79
CA VAL A 87 -2.33 22.31 -11.21
C VAL A 87 -1.20 23.14 -11.85
N VAL A 88 -0.56 24.04 -11.10
CA VAL A 88 0.60 24.80 -11.60
C VAL A 88 1.83 23.88 -11.80
N GLY A 89 1.99 22.84 -10.97
CA GLY A 89 3.03 21.83 -11.15
C GLY A 89 2.84 20.98 -12.41
N ALA A 90 1.59 20.64 -12.75
CA ALA A 90 1.24 19.82 -13.92
C ALA A 90 1.24 20.61 -15.25
N ALA A 91 1.18 21.94 -15.22
CA ALA A 91 1.15 22.78 -16.41
C ALA A 91 2.55 23.15 -16.96
N VAL A 92 3.62 22.52 -16.48
CA VAL A 92 4.96 22.67 -17.07
C VAL A 92 4.95 21.87 -18.38
N PRO A 93 5.00 22.52 -19.56
CA PRO A 93 4.97 21.80 -20.83
C PRO A 93 6.18 20.87 -20.89
N ASP A 94 5.93 19.59 -21.17
CA ASP A 94 6.96 18.61 -21.50
C ASP A 94 7.83 19.21 -22.62
N THR A 95 9.05 19.57 -22.26
CA THR A 95 10.03 20.04 -23.23
C THR A 95 10.41 18.85 -24.08
N GLU A 96 9.90 18.85 -25.32
CA GLU A 96 10.20 17.88 -26.38
C GLU A 96 11.70 17.53 -26.42
N ASP A 97 11.94 16.23 -26.54
CA ASP A 97 13.23 15.54 -26.59
C ASP A 97 14.19 16.18 -27.62
N PRO A 98 15.31 16.81 -27.19
CA PRO A 98 16.32 17.31 -28.11
C PRO A 98 17.28 16.17 -28.48
N GLY A 99 16.79 15.24 -29.30
CA GLY A 99 17.44 13.98 -29.60
C GLY A 99 17.61 13.66 -31.09
N ASP A 100 17.90 14.63 -31.98
CA ASP A 100 18.48 14.31 -33.29
C ASP A 100 19.35 15.44 -33.85
N ALA A 101 20.63 15.44 -33.46
CA ALA A 101 21.66 16.23 -34.12
C ALA A 101 23.01 15.51 -33.99
N GLY A 102 23.27 14.56 -34.89
CA GLY A 102 24.56 13.88 -34.91
C GLY A 102 24.76 12.85 -36.03
N ALA A 103 24.65 13.25 -37.29
CA ALA A 103 25.24 12.49 -38.40
C ALA A 103 26.10 13.42 -39.27
N GLU A 104 27.42 13.23 -39.18
CA GLU A 104 28.39 13.80 -40.11
C GLU A 104 28.29 13.14 -41.50
N PRO A 105 28.72 13.83 -42.58
CA PRO A 105 28.52 13.36 -43.95
C PRO A 105 29.67 12.47 -44.43
N GLU A 106 29.33 11.27 -44.91
CA GLU A 106 30.18 10.56 -45.86
C GLU A 106 29.62 10.68 -47.30
N VAL A 107 30.57 10.63 -48.21
CA VAL A 107 30.57 11.22 -49.55
C VAL A 107 30.54 10.12 -50.60
N ASP A 108 29.77 10.38 -51.66
CA ASP A 108 29.89 9.90 -53.05
C ASP A 108 29.46 8.46 -53.41
N GLY A 109 28.72 8.37 -54.52
CA GLY A 109 28.28 7.10 -55.11
C GLY A 109 26.94 7.11 -55.84
N THR A 110 26.88 7.87 -56.93
CA THR A 110 26.07 7.69 -58.17
C THR A 110 25.17 6.45 -58.30
N ASP A 111 23.88 6.63 -58.62
CA ASP A 111 23.29 6.39 -59.97
C ASP A 111 21.75 6.19 -59.97
N GLU A 112 21.11 6.92 -60.89
CA GLU A 112 20.00 6.54 -61.78
C GLU A 112 18.58 6.19 -61.25
N ASP A 113 17.69 7.16 -61.51
CA ASP A 113 16.44 7.08 -62.32
C ASP A 113 15.05 6.94 -61.62
N PRO A 114 13.98 7.60 -62.16
CA PRO A 114 12.73 7.91 -61.47
C PRO A 114 11.49 7.14 -61.98
N ALA A 115 10.45 7.08 -61.15
CA ALA A 115 9.04 6.93 -61.54
C ALA A 115 8.18 7.31 -60.29
N ALA A 116 7.35 8.35 -60.31
CA ALA A 116 6.01 8.46 -60.91
C ALA A 116 4.92 7.62 -60.21
N GLY A 117 3.87 8.30 -59.73
CA GLY A 117 2.60 7.74 -59.22
C GLY A 117 2.22 8.39 -57.88
N ASP A 118 1.39 9.43 -57.81
CA ASP A 118 -0.06 9.52 -58.07
C ASP A 118 -0.92 8.64 -57.13
N GLY A 119 -1.86 9.28 -56.43
CA GLY A 119 -3.12 8.64 -56.04
C GLY A 119 -3.54 8.68 -54.55
N GLY A 120 -4.60 9.46 -54.28
CA GLY A 120 -5.65 9.16 -53.28
C GLY A 120 -5.38 9.63 -51.84
N GLY A 121 -6.30 10.25 -51.09
CA GLY A 121 -7.77 10.29 -51.18
C GLY A 121 -8.40 9.66 -49.93
N GLY A 122 -9.21 10.42 -49.18
CA GLY A 122 -10.02 9.98 -48.01
C GLY A 122 -9.94 11.02 -46.88
N ASP A 123 -10.90 11.93 -46.67
CA ASP A 123 -12.30 11.71 -46.22
C ASP A 123 -12.28 10.93 -44.89
N GLY A 124 -12.66 11.45 -43.73
CA GLY A 124 -13.82 12.27 -43.37
C GLY A 124 -14.48 11.54 -42.19
N GLY A 125 -14.84 12.22 -41.10
CA GLY A 125 -15.46 11.55 -39.96
C GLY A 125 -15.54 12.36 -38.66
N ASP A 126 -16.41 13.37 -38.67
CA ASP A 126 -17.02 13.92 -37.46
C ASP A 126 -17.86 12.86 -36.74
N GLY A 127 -17.84 12.88 -35.41
CA GLY A 127 -18.67 11.99 -34.58
C GLY A 127 -18.81 12.49 -33.14
N SER A 128 -19.53 13.61 -32.97
CA SER A 128 -20.04 14.06 -31.69
C SER A 128 -21.11 13.09 -31.18
N ASN A 129 -21.06 12.68 -29.91
CA ASN A 129 -22.24 12.13 -29.22
C ASN A 129 -22.33 12.71 -27.79
N SER A 130 -23.29 13.62 -27.63
CA SER A 130 -23.82 14.09 -26.35
C SER A 130 -24.84 13.07 -25.83
N GLY A 131 -24.86 12.83 -24.52
CA GLY A 131 -25.87 12.01 -23.87
C GLY A 131 -25.99 12.33 -22.38
N ASP A 132 -26.75 13.39 -22.09
CA ASP A 132 -27.34 13.70 -20.78
C ASP A 132 -28.30 12.59 -20.31
N GLY A 133 -28.44 12.42 -18.98
CA GLY A 133 -29.74 12.01 -18.43
C GLY A 133 -29.73 11.25 -17.10
N SER A 134 -30.04 11.98 -16.02
CA SER A 134 -30.90 11.62 -14.85
C SER A 134 -30.70 10.26 -14.18
N GLY A 135 -30.39 10.14 -12.88
CA GLY A 135 -31.07 10.78 -11.76
C GLY A 135 -32.33 10.00 -11.37
N THR A 136 -32.28 9.20 -10.30
CA THR A 136 -33.42 8.86 -9.44
C THR A 136 -32.92 8.37 -8.08
N ALA A 137 -33.36 9.07 -7.04
CA ALA A 137 -33.30 8.64 -5.65
C ALA A 137 -34.29 7.49 -5.42
N ASN A 138 -33.97 6.58 -4.51
CA ASN A 138 -34.95 5.73 -3.86
C ASN A 138 -34.65 5.69 -2.36
N ASP A 139 -35.50 6.35 -1.59
CA ASP A 139 -35.71 6.16 -0.17
C ASP A 139 -36.64 4.97 0.06
N GLY A 140 -36.61 4.35 1.24
CA GLY A 140 -37.67 3.40 1.60
C GLY A 140 -37.31 2.39 2.67
N SER A 141 -37.42 2.83 3.92
CA SER A 141 -37.46 2.08 5.18
C SER A 141 -38.43 0.87 5.17
N GLY A 142 -38.19 -0.11 6.05
CA GLY A 142 -39.22 -1.08 6.43
C GLY A 142 -38.76 -2.15 7.43
N ASP A 143 -39.15 -1.94 8.69
CA ASP A 143 -38.92 -2.79 9.87
C ASP A 143 -39.66 -4.16 9.89
N ASN A 144 -39.20 -5.00 10.84
CA ASN A 144 -39.87 -6.10 11.57
C ASN A 144 -39.83 -7.53 10.98
N ASP A 145 -39.18 -8.45 11.71
CA ASP A 145 -39.89 -9.40 12.60
C ASP A 145 -38.90 -10.20 13.49
N PRO A 146 -39.19 -10.40 14.80
CA PRO A 146 -38.54 -11.40 15.64
C PRO A 146 -39.53 -12.51 16.06
N ASP A 147 -39.13 -13.77 15.93
CA ASP A 147 -39.76 -14.97 16.53
C ASP A 147 -38.86 -16.17 16.17
N ASP A 148 -38.72 -17.29 16.89
CA ASP A 148 -39.06 -17.79 18.23
C ASP A 148 -38.57 -19.26 18.23
N GLY A 149 -38.23 -19.80 19.41
CA GLY A 149 -38.14 -21.25 19.70
C GLY A 149 -36.94 -22.03 19.12
N GLY A 150 -36.13 -22.78 19.89
CA GLY A 150 -36.45 -23.61 21.04
C GLY A 150 -36.76 -25.05 20.59
N GLY A 151 -35.87 -26.02 20.88
CA GLY A 151 -36.16 -27.43 20.63
C GLY A 151 -34.96 -28.38 20.77
N GLU A 152 -34.77 -28.91 21.98
CA GLU A 152 -33.95 -30.09 22.28
C GLU A 152 -34.48 -31.34 21.55
N THR A 153 -33.60 -32.24 21.11
CA THR A 153 -33.88 -33.69 21.12
C THR A 153 -32.60 -34.52 21.25
N ASP A 154 -32.55 -35.28 22.34
CA ASP A 154 -31.68 -36.44 22.57
C ASP A 154 -32.07 -37.65 21.70
N GLY A 155 -31.13 -38.57 21.46
CA GLY A 155 -31.43 -39.96 21.08
C GLY A 155 -30.38 -40.58 20.14
N SER A 156 -29.35 -41.29 20.62
CA SER A 156 -29.39 -42.67 21.16
C SER A 156 -29.25 -43.78 20.11
N SER A 157 -28.26 -44.65 20.35
CA SER A 157 -28.06 -46.04 19.85
C SER A 157 -27.69 -46.20 18.37
N GLY A 158 -26.77 -47.07 17.97
CA GLY A 158 -26.14 -48.22 18.63
C GLY A 158 -26.11 -49.42 17.67
N GLY A 159 -25.03 -50.20 17.71
CA GLY A 159 -24.93 -51.56 17.15
C GLY A 159 -24.48 -51.62 15.68
N THR A 160 -23.25 -52.06 15.36
CA THR A 160 -22.65 -53.41 15.41
C THR A 160 -22.98 -54.33 14.24
N ASP A 161 -21.92 -55.04 13.84
CA ASP A 161 -21.88 -56.33 13.14
C ASP A 161 -22.01 -56.31 11.61
N ASP A 162 -20.95 -56.72 10.89
CA ASP A 162 -20.62 -58.14 10.63
C ASP A 162 -19.82 -58.20 9.31
N SER A 163 -18.51 -58.47 9.39
CA SER A 163 -17.82 -59.67 8.90
C SER A 163 -18.34 -60.29 7.59
N SER A 164 -17.40 -60.63 6.71
CA SER A 164 -17.27 -61.86 5.89
C SER A 164 -16.78 -61.52 4.47
N ASP A 165 -15.54 -61.88 4.13
CA ASP A 165 -15.20 -63.12 3.38
C ASP A 165 -15.32 -62.87 1.86
N GLY A 166 -14.23 -62.69 1.14
CA GLY A 166 -13.43 -63.79 0.56
C GLY A 166 -13.29 -63.47 -0.94
N GLY A 167 -12.08 -63.31 -1.47
CA GLY A 167 -11.44 -64.39 -2.21
C GLY A 167 -11.38 -64.09 -3.73
N ASP A 168 -10.22 -63.59 -4.15
CA ASP A 168 -9.42 -64.05 -5.31
C ASP A 168 -10.14 -64.42 -6.63
N ASN A 169 -9.93 -63.62 -7.69
CA ASN A 169 -9.14 -64.07 -8.84
C ASN A 169 -8.92 -62.99 -9.91
N THR A 170 -7.72 -63.07 -10.48
CA THR A 170 -7.16 -62.41 -11.65
C THR A 170 -7.96 -62.61 -12.94
N ASP A 171 -7.97 -61.60 -13.82
CA ASP A 171 -7.46 -61.62 -15.22
C ASP A 171 -8.13 -60.51 -16.05
N GLY A 172 -7.35 -59.76 -16.86
CA GLY A 172 -7.94 -58.81 -17.81
C GLY A 172 -7.11 -57.57 -18.13
N THR A 173 -6.16 -57.72 -19.05
CA THR A 173 -5.57 -56.67 -19.89
C THR A 173 -6.62 -55.70 -20.45
N SER A 174 -6.43 -54.38 -20.27
CA SER A 174 -6.83 -53.38 -21.28
C SER A 174 -6.02 -52.10 -21.16
N ASP A 175 -5.27 -51.85 -22.23
CA ASP A 175 -4.80 -50.56 -22.74
C ASP A 175 -5.96 -49.54 -22.81
N GLY A 176 -5.70 -48.26 -22.50
CA GLY A 176 -6.69 -47.20 -22.62
C GLY A 176 -6.42 -45.96 -21.77
N GLY A 177 -5.56 -45.08 -22.28
CA GLY A 177 -5.52 -43.63 -22.05
C GLY A 177 -6.04 -43.09 -20.72
N ASP A 178 -5.14 -42.94 -19.75
CA ASP A 178 -5.37 -42.08 -18.59
C ASP A 178 -5.14 -40.63 -19.04
N THR A 179 -6.22 -39.98 -19.47
CA THR A 179 -6.31 -38.53 -19.44
C THR A 179 -6.36 -38.16 -17.96
N SER A 180 -5.20 -37.92 -17.38
CA SER A 180 -5.07 -37.28 -16.09
C SER A 180 -5.96 -36.03 -16.10
N GLU A 181 -7.04 -36.12 -15.31
CA GLU A 181 -7.88 -35.00 -14.94
C GLU A 181 -6.97 -33.86 -14.46
N PRO A 182 -7.30 -32.59 -14.74
CA PRO A 182 -6.52 -31.50 -14.18
C PRO A 182 -6.57 -31.65 -12.66
N ASP A 183 -5.38 -31.77 -12.07
CA ASP A 183 -5.14 -31.77 -10.64
C ASP A 183 -5.78 -30.50 -10.09
N ASN A 184 -6.97 -30.66 -9.49
CA ASN A 184 -7.64 -29.59 -8.75
C ASN A 184 -7.00 -29.55 -7.37
N SER A 185 -5.70 -29.30 -7.35
CA SER A 185 -4.91 -29.09 -6.15
C SER A 185 -5.49 -27.86 -5.47
N GLU A 186 -6.05 -28.04 -4.28
CA GLU A 186 -6.43 -26.93 -3.41
C GLU A 186 -5.21 -26.01 -3.27
N PRO A 187 -5.39 -24.67 -3.31
CA PRO A 187 -4.29 -23.74 -3.13
C PRO A 187 -3.61 -24.05 -1.80
N ALA A 188 -2.29 -23.93 -1.76
CA ALA A 188 -1.57 -24.15 -0.53
C ALA A 188 -1.86 -22.99 0.43
N GLU A 189 -2.25 -23.32 1.67
CA GLU A 189 -2.49 -22.33 2.73
C GLU A 189 -1.16 -21.95 3.42
N PHE A 190 -0.87 -20.65 3.48
CA PHE A 190 0.23 -20.13 4.31
C PHE A 190 -0.22 -19.94 5.77
N GLN A 191 0.74 -19.92 6.69
CA GLN A 191 0.49 -19.70 8.10
C GLN A 191 0.94 -18.30 8.53
N SER A 192 0.20 -17.73 9.48
CA SER A 192 0.62 -16.55 10.22
C SER A 192 1.90 -16.82 10.99
N ILE A 193 2.85 -15.87 10.98
CA ILE A 193 4.05 -15.96 11.80
C ILE A 193 3.72 -16.06 13.30
N ARG A 194 2.55 -15.54 13.70
CA ARG A 194 2.07 -15.56 15.10
C ARG A 194 1.68 -16.96 15.58
N GLU A 195 1.42 -17.88 14.65
CA GLU A 195 0.98 -19.25 14.97
C GLU A 195 2.10 -20.30 14.95
N VAL A 196 3.32 -19.91 14.54
CA VAL A 196 4.39 -20.84 14.21
C VAL A 196 5.51 -20.76 15.26
N ASP A 197 5.38 -21.54 16.32
CA ASP A 197 6.27 -21.56 17.50
C ASP A 197 7.69 -22.12 17.21
N ASP A 198 7.85 -22.97 16.19
CA ASP A 198 9.07 -23.80 16.04
C ASP A 198 9.81 -23.69 14.69
N ARG A 199 9.22 -23.10 13.63
CA ARG A 199 9.79 -23.19 12.27
C ARG A 199 10.81 -22.11 11.93
N TYR A 200 10.88 -21.09 12.76
CA TYR A 200 11.76 -19.95 12.57
C TYR A 200 12.73 -19.92 13.75
N ASP A 201 13.69 -20.85 13.75
CA ASP A 201 14.73 -21.01 14.78
C ASP A 201 15.67 -19.79 14.77
N TYR A 202 15.24 -18.70 15.41
CA TYR A 202 16.03 -17.50 15.67
C TYR A 202 16.04 -17.17 17.17
N GLU A 203 17.04 -16.42 17.61
CA GLU A 203 17.01 -15.79 18.93
C GLU A 203 15.95 -14.68 18.86
N THR A 204 14.78 -14.92 19.44
CA THR A 204 13.75 -13.88 19.60
C THR A 204 14.12 -13.00 20.79
N GLU A 205 13.79 -11.71 20.70
CA GLU A 205 13.96 -10.80 21.83
C GLU A 205 12.61 -10.23 22.26
N MET A 206 12.20 -10.58 23.48
CA MET A 206 10.96 -10.10 24.07
C MET A 206 11.21 -8.82 24.88
N LEU A 207 10.54 -7.74 24.47
CA LEU A 207 10.53 -6.45 25.16
C LEU A 207 9.15 -6.19 25.75
N GLU A 208 9.09 -5.83 27.02
CA GLU A 208 7.81 -5.62 27.72
C GLU A 208 7.84 -4.34 28.56
N GLY A 209 6.70 -3.71 28.74
CA GLY A 209 6.58 -2.53 29.58
C GLY A 209 5.16 -2.07 29.83
N SER A 210 5.03 -0.85 30.36
CA SER A 210 3.74 -0.21 30.58
C SER A 210 3.86 1.30 30.48
N GLY A 211 2.92 1.93 29.79
CA GLY A 211 2.97 3.36 29.54
C GLY A 211 4.17 3.78 28.66
N GLN A 212 4.46 5.08 28.67
CA GLN A 212 5.61 5.66 27.97
C GLN A 212 6.95 5.07 28.43
N THR A 213 7.69 4.45 27.52
CA THR A 213 8.93 3.73 27.82
C THR A 213 9.89 3.74 26.64
N VAL A 214 11.18 4.00 26.92
CA VAL A 214 12.26 3.68 25.99
C VAL A 214 12.84 2.33 26.41
N THR A 215 12.92 1.40 25.47
CA THR A 215 13.40 0.02 25.69
C THR A 215 14.92 -0.06 25.82
N ASP A 216 15.42 -1.23 26.23
CA ASP A 216 16.83 -1.57 26.03
C ASP A 216 17.10 -1.77 24.52
N GLU A 217 18.36 -1.61 24.11
CA GLU A 217 18.78 -1.83 22.72
C GLU A 217 18.77 -3.32 22.37
N PHE A 218 18.31 -3.65 21.18
CA PHE A 218 18.36 -4.99 20.57
C PHE A 218 19.14 -4.95 19.26
N SER A 219 19.78 -6.05 18.89
CA SER A 219 20.58 -6.16 17.67
C SER A 219 19.82 -6.91 16.57
N VAL A 220 19.94 -6.42 15.34
CA VAL A 220 19.36 -7.03 14.14
C VAL A 220 20.51 -7.41 13.20
N ALA A 221 20.49 -8.64 12.68
CA ALA A 221 21.48 -9.13 11.72
C ALA A 221 21.28 -8.54 10.32
N GLY A 222 20.06 -8.07 10.04
CA GLY A 222 19.64 -7.41 8.82
C GLY A 222 18.83 -8.36 7.96
N GLY A 223 17.79 -7.82 7.32
CA GLY A 223 16.76 -8.63 6.67
C GLY A 223 15.36 -8.15 7.04
N PRO A 224 14.32 -8.89 6.61
CA PRO A 224 12.98 -8.77 7.18
C PRO A 224 13.04 -8.98 8.70
N THR A 225 12.61 -7.98 9.46
CA THR A 225 12.45 -8.06 10.92
C THR A 225 10.98 -7.91 11.25
N VAL A 226 10.42 -8.87 11.96
CA VAL A 226 9.03 -8.89 12.39
C VAL A 226 8.93 -8.45 13.84
N PHE A 227 7.93 -7.61 14.10
CA PHE A 227 7.55 -7.18 15.43
C PHE A 227 6.17 -7.74 15.73
N ILE A 228 6.10 -8.72 16.62
CA ILE A 228 4.86 -9.30 17.11
C ILE A 228 4.50 -8.56 18.39
N PHE A 229 3.36 -7.88 18.43
CA PHE A 229 3.03 -6.98 19.51
C PHE A 229 1.68 -7.27 20.14
N GLU A 230 1.55 -6.88 21.41
CA GLU A 230 0.28 -6.81 22.12
C GLU A 230 0.25 -5.52 22.96
N HIS A 231 -0.92 -4.89 23.05
CA HIS A 231 -1.17 -3.76 23.92
C HIS A 231 -2.53 -3.91 24.62
N ASN A 232 -2.50 -3.72 25.94
CA ASN A 232 -3.65 -3.81 26.83
C ASN A 232 -3.93 -2.44 27.45
N GLY A 233 -4.33 -1.48 26.61
CA GLY A 233 -4.73 -0.12 27.01
C GLY A 233 -6.03 0.33 26.31
N GLU A 234 -6.47 1.55 26.59
CA GLU A 234 -7.70 2.13 26.02
C GLU A 234 -7.40 3.34 25.10
N SER A 235 -6.14 3.76 25.01
CA SER A 235 -5.71 4.93 24.25
C SER A 235 -4.56 4.58 23.30
N ASN A 236 -3.78 5.59 22.89
CA ASN A 236 -2.76 5.41 21.87
C ASN A 236 -1.74 4.34 22.26
N PHE A 237 -1.35 3.53 21.28
CA PHE A 237 -0.20 2.64 21.30
C PHE A 237 0.66 2.94 20.08
N ILE A 238 1.70 3.72 20.30
CA ILE A 238 2.64 4.16 19.26
C ILE A 238 4.00 3.57 19.58
N VAL A 239 4.56 2.84 18.64
CA VAL A 239 5.90 2.27 18.73
C VAL A 239 6.74 2.93 17.66
N GLU A 240 7.74 3.74 18.03
CA GLU A 240 8.73 4.28 17.12
C GLU A 240 10.00 3.42 17.16
N LEU A 241 10.43 2.91 16.00
CA LEU A 241 11.70 2.19 15.86
C LEU A 241 12.82 3.18 15.59
N ILE A 242 13.84 3.20 16.44
CA ILE A 242 14.95 4.15 16.36
C ILE A 242 16.27 3.40 16.18
N ASN A 243 17.08 3.89 15.26
CA ASN A 243 18.45 3.42 15.05
C ASN A 243 19.35 3.91 16.18
N ALA A 244 19.99 3.01 16.93
CA ALA A 244 20.78 3.36 18.10
C ALA A 244 22.07 4.13 17.73
N GLU A 245 22.64 3.88 16.54
CA GLU A 245 23.85 4.58 16.09
C GLU A 245 23.56 6.02 15.66
N THR A 246 22.50 6.23 14.87
CA THR A 246 22.20 7.54 14.28
C THR A 246 21.25 8.38 15.14
N GLY A 247 20.42 7.73 15.95
CA GLY A 247 19.30 8.35 16.69
C GLY A 247 18.15 8.77 15.78
N GLU A 248 18.11 8.32 14.53
CA GLU A 248 17.03 8.63 13.59
C GLU A 248 15.87 7.63 13.76
N VAL A 249 14.64 8.13 13.66
CA VAL A 249 13.44 7.29 13.57
C VAL A 249 13.46 6.61 12.20
N GLU A 250 13.52 5.28 12.20
CA GLU A 250 13.51 4.47 10.98
C GLU A 250 12.07 4.35 10.45
N THR A 251 11.14 4.00 11.33
CA THR A 251 9.71 3.88 11.03
C THR A 251 8.88 3.86 12.31
N ILE A 252 7.56 3.91 12.16
CA ILE A 252 6.58 3.75 13.24
C ILE A 252 5.83 2.45 12.94
N PRO A 253 6.34 1.28 13.38
CA PRO A 253 5.72 -0.01 13.07
C PRO A 253 4.29 -0.17 13.60
N VAL A 254 3.92 0.53 14.68
CA VAL A 254 2.58 0.44 15.29
C VAL A 254 2.07 1.83 15.64
N ASN A 255 0.84 2.14 15.27
CA ASN A 255 0.17 3.41 15.60
C ASN A 255 -1.34 3.20 15.77
N GLU A 256 -1.70 2.57 16.88
CA GLU A 256 -3.06 2.09 17.14
C GLU A 256 -3.73 2.82 18.30
N ILE A 257 -5.05 2.63 18.43
CA ILE A 257 -5.83 3.11 19.58
C ILE A 257 -6.55 1.93 20.24
N GLY A 258 -6.35 1.80 21.55
CA GLY A 258 -7.03 0.81 22.37
C GLY A 258 -6.26 -0.49 22.51
N THR A 259 -6.99 -1.56 22.78
CA THR A 259 -6.43 -2.90 22.91
C THR A 259 -6.21 -3.45 21.52
N THR A 260 -4.99 -3.93 21.25
CA THR A 260 -4.60 -4.43 19.93
C THR A 260 -3.51 -5.49 20.07
N ASP A 261 -3.43 -6.38 19.11
CA ASP A 261 -2.37 -7.35 18.91
C ASP A 261 -2.19 -7.60 17.42
N GLY A 262 -0.98 -7.97 17.01
CA GLY A 262 -0.67 -8.10 15.59
C GLY A 262 0.79 -8.40 15.32
N ALA A 263 1.12 -8.47 14.03
CA ALA A 263 2.50 -8.55 13.57
C ALA A 263 2.74 -7.58 12.41
N VAL A 264 3.93 -6.98 12.39
CA VAL A 264 4.38 -6.10 11.30
C VAL A 264 5.80 -6.45 10.91
N ALA A 265 6.09 -6.48 9.61
CA ALA A 265 7.41 -6.74 9.08
C ALA A 265 8.05 -5.47 8.53
N VAL A 266 9.29 -5.21 8.91
CA VAL A 266 10.10 -4.07 8.47
C VAL A 266 11.44 -4.60 7.97
N PRO A 267 11.85 -4.31 6.73
CA PRO A 267 13.20 -4.66 6.30
C PRO A 267 14.23 -3.69 6.89
N LEU A 268 15.17 -4.23 7.64
CA LEU A 268 16.18 -3.46 8.37
C LEU A 268 17.60 -3.81 7.91
N GLY A 269 18.49 -2.84 8.05
CA GLY A 269 19.92 -3.08 7.93
C GLY A 269 20.47 -3.72 9.21
N PRO A 270 21.68 -4.30 9.16
CA PRO A 270 22.35 -4.76 10.37
C PRO A 270 22.65 -3.59 11.29
N GLY A 271 22.35 -3.73 12.59
CA GLY A 271 22.59 -2.68 13.56
C GLY A 271 21.91 -2.91 14.90
N ASP A 272 22.11 -1.94 15.80
CA ASP A 272 21.42 -1.89 17.08
C ASP A 272 20.26 -0.90 16.99
N TYR A 273 19.12 -1.27 17.56
CA TYR A 273 17.88 -0.52 17.53
C TYR A 273 17.25 -0.49 18.92
N TYR A 274 16.33 0.44 19.15
CA TYR A 274 15.46 0.44 20.32
C TYR A 274 14.11 1.04 19.96
N PHE A 275 13.10 0.75 20.77
CA PHE A 275 11.78 1.37 20.69
C PHE A 275 11.64 2.54 21.66
N ASP A 276 11.06 3.65 21.17
CA ASP A 276 10.38 4.66 21.99
C ASP A 276 8.87 4.41 21.90
N VAL A 277 8.26 3.99 23.00
CA VAL A 277 6.87 3.56 23.08
C VAL A 277 6.05 4.62 23.80
N ASP A 278 4.95 5.09 23.20
CA ASP A 278 3.89 5.86 23.85
C ASP A 278 2.63 4.99 23.98
N ALA A 279 2.32 4.63 25.21
CA ALA A 279 1.20 3.75 25.56
C ALA A 279 0.46 4.28 26.80
N ASP A 280 -0.77 3.84 27.02
CA ASP A 280 -1.50 4.04 28.28
C ASP A 280 -1.67 2.74 29.10
N GLY A 281 -1.43 1.58 28.49
CA GLY A 281 -1.53 0.25 29.09
C GLY A 281 -0.21 -0.50 29.19
N SER A 282 -0.30 -1.80 29.52
CA SER A 282 0.84 -2.73 29.39
C SER A 282 0.99 -3.15 27.93
N TRP A 283 2.22 -3.37 27.50
CA TRP A 283 2.54 -3.77 26.14
C TRP A 283 3.69 -4.79 26.13
N SER A 284 3.76 -5.55 25.05
CA SER A 284 4.87 -6.44 24.70
C SER A 284 5.15 -6.35 23.21
N VAL A 285 6.43 -6.42 22.83
CA VAL A 285 6.90 -6.50 21.45
C VAL A 285 7.99 -7.56 21.36
N GLU A 286 7.73 -8.63 20.63
CA GLU A 286 8.70 -9.67 20.30
C GLU A 286 9.36 -9.33 18.97
N VAL A 287 10.68 -9.21 19.00
CA VAL A 287 11.50 -8.95 17.83
C VAL A 287 11.96 -10.27 17.24
N ALA A 288 11.73 -10.41 15.94
CA ALA A 288 11.91 -11.64 15.20
C ALA A 288 12.61 -11.43 13.86
N GLU A 289 13.57 -12.27 13.51
CA GLU A 289 14.21 -12.29 12.18
C GLU A 289 13.87 -13.61 11.49
N PRO A 290 12.70 -13.71 10.82
CA PRO A 290 12.22 -15.00 10.33
C PRO A 290 13.10 -15.56 9.21
N LEU A 291 13.36 -16.85 9.30
CA LEU A 291 14.04 -17.61 8.25
C LEU A 291 13.02 -18.17 7.25
N ALA A 292 13.40 -18.27 6.00
CA ALA A 292 12.64 -18.96 4.96
C ALA A 292 13.29 -20.30 4.61
N PRO A 293 13.24 -21.33 5.50
CA PRO A 293 13.75 -22.64 5.14
C PRO A 293 12.93 -23.20 3.96
N PRO A 294 13.54 -23.93 3.01
CA PRO A 294 12.86 -24.38 1.79
C PRO A 294 11.55 -25.15 2.01
N GLU A 295 11.39 -25.80 3.16
CA GLU A 295 10.17 -26.52 3.56
C GLU A 295 9.02 -25.62 4.05
N ALA A 296 9.30 -24.36 4.40
CA ALA A 296 8.30 -23.37 4.81
C ALA A 296 7.85 -22.47 3.65
N VAL A 297 8.63 -22.45 2.56
CA VAL A 297 8.32 -21.69 1.35
C VAL A 297 7.20 -22.39 0.60
N VAL A 298 6.16 -21.63 0.23
CA VAL A 298 5.05 -22.15 -0.58
C VAL A 298 5.09 -21.52 -1.97
N ASP A 299 4.77 -22.31 -2.99
CA ASP A 299 4.69 -21.88 -4.39
C ASP A 299 3.29 -21.36 -4.75
N THR A 300 3.16 -20.55 -5.81
CA THR A 300 1.86 -20.22 -6.41
C THR A 300 1.28 -21.39 -7.23
N PRO A 301 -0.06 -21.58 -7.30
CA PRO A 301 -1.09 -20.74 -6.67
C PRO A 301 -1.27 -21.03 -5.18
N ALA A 302 -1.59 -19.99 -4.42
CA ALA A 302 -1.71 -20.10 -2.98
C ALA A 302 -2.67 -19.07 -2.39
N GLU A 303 -3.24 -19.39 -1.22
CA GLU A 303 -4.31 -18.61 -0.58
C GLU A 303 -3.98 -18.41 0.90
N VAL A 304 -4.38 -17.27 1.45
CA VAL A 304 -4.21 -16.97 2.88
C VAL A 304 -5.30 -16.02 3.35
N SER A 305 -5.79 -16.24 4.57
CA SER A 305 -6.76 -15.37 5.22
C SER A 305 -6.32 -15.07 6.65
N GLY A 306 -6.79 -13.94 7.18
CA GLY A 306 -6.48 -13.48 8.53
C GLY A 306 -7.37 -12.33 8.97
N GLU A 307 -7.07 -11.77 10.12
CA GLU A 307 -7.76 -10.60 10.69
C GLU A 307 -6.72 -9.65 11.26
N GLY A 308 -6.90 -8.35 11.01
CA GLY A 308 -6.01 -7.32 11.53
C GLY A 308 -4.61 -7.34 10.90
N MET A 309 -3.65 -6.74 11.59
CA MET A 309 -2.24 -6.71 11.19
C MET A 309 -1.58 -8.07 11.33
N ASP A 310 -0.97 -8.56 10.25
CA ASP A 310 -0.26 -9.84 10.26
C ASP A 310 0.89 -9.90 9.26
N VAL A 311 1.75 -10.90 9.45
CA VAL A 311 2.81 -11.27 8.52
C VAL A 311 2.68 -12.75 8.22
N VAL A 312 2.48 -13.08 6.95
CA VAL A 312 2.30 -14.45 6.46
C VAL A 312 3.36 -14.80 5.42
N GLY A 313 3.63 -16.09 5.26
CA GLY A 313 4.60 -16.59 4.28
C GLY A 313 5.63 -17.56 4.89
N PRO A 314 6.78 -17.74 4.22
CA PRO A 314 7.23 -17.10 2.98
C PRO A 314 6.61 -17.71 1.71
N ILE A 315 6.43 -16.89 0.67
CA ILE A 315 5.95 -17.28 -0.67
C ILE A 315 7.08 -17.18 -1.70
N GLU A 316 7.23 -18.20 -2.54
CA GLU A 316 8.10 -18.14 -3.73
C GLU A 316 7.30 -17.57 -4.91
N THR A 317 7.87 -16.59 -5.59
CA THR A 317 7.27 -16.00 -6.80
C THR A 317 8.30 -15.92 -7.93
N ASP A 318 7.88 -16.17 -9.17
CA ASP A 318 8.74 -16.05 -10.36
C ASP A 318 8.14 -15.03 -11.35
N GLY A 319 8.67 -13.81 -11.33
CA GLY A 319 8.30 -12.76 -12.26
C GLY A 319 7.02 -12.03 -11.88
N ARG A 320 5.97 -12.19 -12.72
CA ARG A 320 4.70 -11.47 -12.51
C ARG A 320 3.74 -12.41 -11.81
N VAL A 321 3.31 -12.01 -10.63
CA VAL A 321 2.25 -12.67 -9.85
C VAL A 321 0.99 -11.80 -9.90
N THR A 322 -0.17 -12.43 -10.08
CA THR A 322 -1.45 -11.76 -9.89
C THR A 322 -1.90 -12.01 -8.46
N VAL A 323 -2.29 -10.95 -7.76
CA VAL A 323 -2.77 -11.04 -6.38
C VAL A 323 -4.20 -10.54 -6.35
N SER A 324 -5.13 -11.37 -5.89
CA SER A 324 -6.49 -10.99 -5.54
C SER A 324 -6.56 -10.72 -4.05
N GLY A 325 -7.37 -9.74 -3.64
CA GLY A 325 -7.53 -9.39 -2.24
C GLY A 325 -8.98 -9.04 -1.91
N GLU A 326 -9.42 -9.47 -0.74
CA GLU A 326 -10.67 -9.10 -0.10
C GLU A 326 -10.39 -8.56 1.30
N HIS A 327 -11.10 -7.52 1.72
CA HIS A 327 -11.02 -6.94 3.05
C HIS A 327 -12.39 -6.50 3.53
N ASN A 328 -12.74 -6.88 4.77
CA ASN A 328 -13.97 -6.57 5.46
C ASN A 328 -13.70 -5.70 6.71
N GLY A 329 -13.04 -4.56 6.51
CA GLY A 329 -12.78 -3.55 7.54
C GLY A 329 -13.26 -2.15 7.16
N GLU A 330 -13.08 -1.18 8.05
CA GLU A 330 -13.48 0.22 7.85
C GLU A 330 -12.27 1.17 7.64
N GLU A 331 -11.06 0.71 7.95
CA GLU A 331 -9.82 1.48 7.93
C GLU A 331 -8.83 0.94 6.89
N ASN A 332 -7.53 0.97 7.16
CA ASN A 332 -6.51 0.66 6.16
C ASN A 332 -6.63 -0.80 5.67
N PHE A 333 -6.33 -1.02 4.39
CA PHE A 333 -5.98 -2.32 3.85
C PHE A 333 -4.74 -2.16 2.96
N ILE A 334 -3.58 -2.37 3.57
CA ILE A 334 -2.29 -2.18 2.95
C ILE A 334 -1.56 -3.51 2.94
N VAL A 335 -1.14 -3.94 1.75
CA VAL A 335 -0.43 -5.21 1.58
C VAL A 335 0.90 -4.95 0.90
N HIS A 336 1.98 -5.45 1.50
CA HIS A 336 3.32 -5.41 0.93
C HIS A 336 3.88 -6.83 0.76
N LEU A 337 4.61 -7.04 -0.33
CA LEU A 337 5.58 -8.13 -0.43
C LEU A 337 6.95 -7.62 0.04
N ILE A 338 7.55 -8.28 1.02
CA ILE A 338 8.87 -7.97 1.54
C ILE A 338 9.82 -9.05 1.03
N ASP A 339 10.78 -8.67 0.21
CA ASP A 339 11.81 -9.57 -0.32
C ASP A 339 12.62 -10.18 0.84
N GLU A 340 12.84 -11.49 0.84
CA GLU A 340 13.60 -12.18 1.89
C GLU A 340 15.03 -11.64 2.05
N THR A 341 15.57 -11.03 0.99
CA THR A 341 16.91 -10.45 0.92
C THR A 341 16.92 -8.94 1.19
N ALA A 342 15.76 -8.34 1.50
CA ALA A 342 15.63 -6.92 1.75
C ALA A 342 16.44 -6.48 2.97
N MET A 343 17.33 -5.50 2.76
CA MET A 343 18.22 -4.94 3.81
C MET A 343 17.87 -3.50 4.18
N ASP A 344 16.80 -2.96 3.60
CA ASP A 344 16.29 -1.62 3.85
C ASP A 344 14.83 -1.51 3.39
N ARG A 345 14.17 -0.42 3.77
CA ARG A 345 12.78 -0.11 3.43
C ARG A 345 12.43 -0.12 1.94
N TYR A 346 13.40 -0.16 1.03
CA TYR A 346 13.15 -0.22 -0.41
C TYR A 346 12.99 -1.64 -0.93
N GLY A 347 13.29 -2.66 -0.12
CA GLY A 347 13.08 -4.07 -0.45
C GLY A 347 11.64 -4.56 -0.27
N GLN A 348 10.65 -3.66 -0.36
CA GLN A 348 9.24 -4.00 -0.31
C GLN A 348 8.49 -3.52 -1.55
N THR A 349 7.51 -4.30 -1.99
CA THR A 349 6.63 -4.00 -3.11
C THR A 349 5.21 -3.82 -2.60
N LEU A 350 4.64 -2.63 -2.84
CA LEU A 350 3.24 -2.36 -2.53
C LEU A 350 2.32 -3.14 -3.46
N VAL A 351 1.41 -3.91 -2.89
CA VAL A 351 0.38 -4.69 -3.60
C VAL A 351 -0.95 -3.94 -3.56
N PHE A 352 -1.47 -3.68 -2.36
CA PHE A 352 -2.72 -2.94 -2.13
C PHE A 352 -2.48 -1.76 -1.19
N ASN A 353 -3.24 -0.68 -1.38
CA ASN A 353 -3.30 0.47 -0.48
C ASN A 353 -4.68 1.10 -0.56
N GLU A 354 -5.60 0.52 0.21
CA GLU A 354 -7.01 0.82 0.16
C GLU A 354 -7.50 1.23 1.55
N ILE A 355 -8.71 1.78 1.62
CA ILE A 355 -9.37 2.17 2.87
C ILE A 355 -10.81 1.64 2.84
N GLY A 356 -11.19 0.93 3.89
CA GLY A 356 -12.49 0.29 4.07
C GLY A 356 -12.60 -1.06 3.37
N GLU A 357 -13.85 -1.46 3.09
CA GLU A 357 -14.15 -2.69 2.35
C GLU A 357 -13.48 -2.68 0.97
N PHE A 358 -12.83 -3.79 0.63
CA PHE A 358 -12.14 -3.96 -0.64
C PHE A 358 -12.39 -5.34 -1.24
N GLN A 359 -12.49 -5.38 -2.57
CA GLN A 359 -12.46 -6.60 -3.38
C GLN A 359 -11.86 -6.26 -4.73
N GLY A 360 -10.73 -6.85 -5.08
CA GLY A 360 -10.06 -6.56 -6.34
C GLY A 360 -8.81 -7.39 -6.56
N GLU A 361 -8.14 -7.15 -7.68
CA GLU A 361 -6.90 -7.82 -8.06
C GLU A 361 -5.88 -6.82 -8.62
N THR A 362 -4.61 -7.16 -8.52
CA THR A 362 -3.50 -6.42 -9.13
C THR A 362 -2.42 -7.37 -9.61
N SER A 363 -1.51 -6.90 -10.45
CA SER A 363 -0.31 -7.66 -10.81
C SER A 363 0.92 -6.92 -10.36
N VAL A 364 1.75 -7.58 -9.56
CA VAL A 364 3.06 -7.06 -9.13
C VAL A 364 4.17 -7.89 -9.74
N ARG A 365 5.40 -7.38 -9.65
CA ARG A 365 6.59 -8.13 -10.03
C ARG A 365 7.39 -8.42 -8.77
N ASN A 366 7.62 -9.70 -8.48
CA ASN A 366 8.49 -10.17 -7.42
C ASN A 366 9.23 -11.41 -7.94
N ASP A 367 10.52 -11.49 -7.67
CA ASP A 367 11.39 -12.56 -8.17
C ASP A 367 12.10 -13.14 -6.93
N GLY A 368 11.73 -14.36 -6.50
CA GLY A 368 12.25 -15.02 -5.29
C GLY A 368 11.25 -15.13 -4.14
N GLY A 369 11.77 -15.50 -2.96
CA GLY A 369 11.05 -15.62 -1.70
C GLY A 369 10.65 -14.27 -1.10
N ALA A 370 9.41 -14.14 -0.64
CA ALA A 370 8.92 -12.95 0.03
C ALA A 370 8.01 -13.26 1.22
N TRP A 371 7.96 -12.33 2.16
CA TRP A 371 6.97 -12.26 3.22
C TRP A 371 5.85 -11.33 2.82
N VAL A 372 4.62 -11.67 3.18
CA VAL A 372 3.45 -10.83 2.94
C VAL A 372 3.11 -10.12 4.24
N ALA A 373 3.29 -8.80 4.26
CA ALA A 373 2.90 -7.95 5.38
C ALA A 373 1.54 -7.32 5.09
N VAL A 374 0.58 -7.53 5.99
CA VAL A 374 -0.79 -7.02 5.90
C VAL A 374 -1.01 -6.05 7.06
N ASP A 375 -1.40 -4.82 6.72
CA ASP A 375 -1.87 -3.80 7.65
C ASP A 375 -3.36 -3.57 7.37
N ALA A 376 -4.19 -4.10 8.28
CA ALA A 376 -5.64 -4.17 8.16
C ALA A 376 -6.32 -4.00 9.52
N ASP A 377 -7.58 -3.54 9.53
CA ASP A 377 -8.42 -3.44 10.73
C ASP A 377 -9.53 -4.50 10.81
N GLY A 378 -9.73 -5.29 9.75
CA GLY A 378 -10.75 -6.33 9.68
C GLY A 378 -10.25 -7.66 9.11
N GLU A 379 -11.19 -8.54 8.79
CA GLU A 379 -10.91 -9.82 8.12
C GLU A 379 -10.44 -9.57 6.69
N TRP A 380 -9.47 -10.34 6.22
CA TRP A 380 -8.94 -10.26 4.87
C TRP A 380 -8.63 -11.65 4.29
N THR A 381 -8.64 -11.72 2.96
CA THR A 381 -8.19 -12.89 2.18
C THR A 381 -7.31 -12.42 1.03
N LEU A 382 -6.25 -13.16 0.74
CA LEU A 382 -5.35 -12.95 -0.39
C LEU A 382 -5.20 -14.25 -1.18
N GLU A 383 -5.26 -14.14 -2.51
CA GLU A 383 -4.99 -15.24 -3.45
C GLU A 383 -3.84 -14.83 -4.38
N PHE A 384 -2.89 -15.73 -4.60
CA PHE A 384 -1.72 -15.53 -5.45
C PHE A 384 -1.76 -16.51 -6.63
N GLU A 385 -1.64 -15.99 -7.86
CA GLU A 385 -1.64 -16.77 -9.12
C GLU A 385 -0.37 -16.57 -9.96
#